data_AF-A0A2W2FL72-F1
#
_entry.id   AF-A0A2W2FL72-F1
#
_cell.length_a   1.000
_cell.length_b   1.000
_cell.length_c   1.000
_cell.angle_alpha   90.00
_cell.angle_beta   90.00
_cell.angle_gamma   90.00
#
_symmetry.space_group_name_H-M   'P 1'
#
loop_
_entity.id
_entity.type
_entity.pdbx_description
1 polymer ?
#
loop_
_entity_poly.entity_id
_entity_poly.type
_entity_poly.pdbx_seq_one_letter_code
_entity_poly.pdbx_strand_id
1 'polypeptide(L)'
;MQGPEWEEETEADRTVLRLVERGHAEGSIDPEMPPEWVQNLLWGLLYIAWEHARASGAPRHTALALCLRSLAKSIAPPAQPGSSLVRE
;
A
#
# COMPACT_ATOMS: atom_id res chain seq x y z
N MET A 1 17.90 -23.12 -16.01
CA MET A 1 17.82 -21.70 -16.39
C MET A 1 16.94 -21.05 -15.33
N GLN A 2 17.55 -20.33 -14.38
CA GLN A 2 16.82 -19.56 -13.38
C GLN A 2 16.15 -18.39 -14.12
N GLY A 3 14.90 -18.07 -13.77
CA GLY A 3 14.20 -16.92 -14.33
C GLY A 3 14.91 -15.60 -14.00
N PRO A 4 14.51 -14.47 -14.61
CA PRO A 4 15.04 -13.17 -14.22
C PRO A 4 14.91 -12.96 -12.70
N GLU A 5 15.90 -12.32 -12.08
CA GLU A 5 15.98 -12.04 -10.62
C GLU A 5 14.72 -11.39 -10.04
N TRP A 6 13.95 -10.67 -10.86
CA TRP A 6 12.70 -10.00 -10.51
C TRP A 6 11.48 -10.92 -10.42
N GLU A 7 11.61 -12.21 -10.78
CA GLU A 7 10.59 -13.25 -10.58
C GLU A 7 10.79 -14.00 -9.26
N GLU A 8 11.94 -13.83 -8.60
CA GLU A 8 12.22 -14.49 -7.32
C GLU A 8 11.60 -13.73 -6.15
N GLU A 9 10.76 -14.43 -5.38
CA GLU A 9 10.14 -13.88 -4.19
C GLU A 9 11.19 -13.57 -3.10
N THR A 10 11.29 -12.31 -2.72
CA THR A 10 12.23 -11.83 -1.70
C THR A 10 11.68 -11.98 -0.28
N GLU A 11 12.57 -11.88 0.73
CA GLU A 11 12.13 -11.79 2.13
C GLU A 11 11.24 -10.56 2.38
N ALA A 12 11.50 -9.47 1.65
CA ALA A 12 10.69 -8.26 1.72
C ALA A 12 9.26 -8.53 1.22
N ASP A 13 9.12 -9.26 0.11
CA ASP A 13 7.80 -9.64 -0.44
C ASP A 13 6.99 -10.45 0.58
N ARG A 14 7.61 -11.49 1.16
CA ARG A 14 6.99 -12.29 2.22
C ARG A 14 6.64 -11.46 3.46
N THR A 15 7.45 -10.47 3.79
CA THR A 15 7.20 -9.59 4.93
C THR A 15 6.01 -8.67 4.68
N VAL A 16 5.87 -8.14 3.46
CA VAL A 16 4.70 -7.36 3.06
C VAL A 16 3.42 -8.20 3.18
N LEU A 17 3.42 -9.44 2.66
CA LEU A 17 2.24 -10.31 2.74
C LEU A 17 1.81 -10.58 4.19
N ARG A 18 2.76 -10.93 5.08
CA ARG A 18 2.47 -11.13 6.51
C ARG A 18 1.95 -9.86 7.20
N LEU A 19 2.45 -8.68 6.81
CA LEU A 19 1.95 -7.41 7.34
C LEU A 19 0.49 -7.17 6.92
N VAL A 20 0.13 -7.54 5.70
CA VAL A 20 -1.24 -7.43 5.21
C VAL A 20 -2.17 -8.39 5.94
N GLU A 21 -1.78 -9.65 6.10
CA GLU A 21 -2.53 -10.64 6.89
C GLU A 21 -2.78 -10.19 8.33
N ARG A 22 -1.76 -9.62 8.98
CA ARG A 22 -1.92 -9.01 10.30
C ARG A 22 -2.89 -7.83 10.26
N GLY A 23 -2.79 -6.97 9.25
CA GLY A 23 -3.70 -5.84 9.09
C GLY A 23 -5.16 -6.26 8.92
N HIS A 24 -5.43 -7.36 8.23
CA HIS A 24 -6.77 -7.96 8.17
C HIS A 24 -7.24 -8.44 9.55
N ALA A 25 -6.38 -9.17 10.28
CA ALA A 25 -6.70 -9.65 11.63
C ALA A 25 -6.97 -8.50 12.63
N GLU A 26 -6.26 -7.37 12.48
CA GLU A 26 -6.42 -6.17 13.31
C GLU A 26 -7.54 -5.23 12.83
N GLY A 27 -8.11 -5.46 11.65
CA GLY A 27 -9.11 -4.58 11.04
C GLY A 27 -8.56 -3.23 10.57
N SER A 28 -7.25 -3.12 10.34
CA SER A 28 -6.59 -1.91 9.84
C SER A 28 -6.47 -1.88 8.31
N ILE A 29 -6.63 -3.04 7.66
CA ILE A 29 -6.69 -3.20 6.20
C ILE A 29 -8.03 -3.84 5.83
N ASP A 30 -8.60 -3.40 4.71
CA ASP A 30 -9.82 -3.93 4.12
C ASP A 30 -9.70 -5.45 3.88
N PRO A 31 -10.47 -6.30 4.58
CA PRO A 31 -10.38 -7.76 4.43
C PRO A 31 -10.84 -8.26 3.06
N GLU A 32 -11.52 -7.43 2.26
CA GLU A 32 -11.87 -7.77 0.88
C GLU A 32 -10.71 -7.58 -0.11
N MET A 33 -9.59 -6.96 0.31
CA MET A 33 -8.39 -6.80 -0.50
C MET A 33 -7.38 -7.94 -0.23
N PRO A 34 -7.14 -8.85 -1.20
CA PRO A 34 -6.17 -9.93 -0.99
C PRO A 34 -4.73 -9.42 -0.76
N PRO A 35 -3.89 -10.13 0.01
CA PRO A 35 -2.51 -9.72 0.28
C PRO A 35 -1.67 -9.42 -0.97
N GLU A 36 -1.80 -10.23 -2.01
CA GLU A 36 -1.11 -10.04 -3.30
C GLU A 36 -1.59 -8.78 -4.04
N TRP A 37 -2.88 -8.43 -3.91
CA TRP A 37 -3.41 -7.20 -4.47
C TRP A 37 -2.81 -5.98 -3.79
N VAL A 38 -2.74 -5.99 -2.45
CA VAL A 38 -2.15 -4.92 -1.66
C VAL A 38 -0.65 -4.78 -1.96
N GLN A 39 0.07 -5.88 -2.14
CA GLN A 39 1.49 -5.86 -2.55
C GLN A 39 1.66 -5.22 -3.94
N ASN A 40 0.83 -5.59 -4.92
CA ASN A 40 0.86 -4.97 -6.25
C ASN A 40 0.52 -3.47 -6.20
N LEU A 41 -0.43 -3.08 -5.37
CA LEU A 41 -0.79 -1.69 -5.17
C LEU A 41 0.35 -0.88 -4.55
N LEU A 42 1.05 -1.44 -3.56
CA LEU A 42 2.28 -0.86 -2.99
C LEU A 42 3.32 -0.61 -4.08
N TRP A 43 3.61 -1.62 -4.91
CA TRP A 43 4.56 -1.48 -6.02
C TRP A 43 4.14 -0.41 -7.02
N GLY A 44 2.86 -0.37 -7.41
CA GLY A 44 2.31 0.64 -8.30
C GLY A 44 2.45 2.07 -7.73
N LEU A 45 2.17 2.26 -6.45
CA LEU A 45 2.32 3.56 -5.78
C LEU A 45 3.79 3.96 -5.61
N LEU A 46 4.70 3.00 -5.36
CA LEU A 46 6.13 3.25 -5.31
C LEU A 46 6.65 3.77 -6.66
N TYR A 47 6.21 3.15 -7.76
CA TYR A 47 6.53 3.61 -9.10
C TYR A 47 6.00 5.03 -9.36
N ILE A 48 4.74 5.31 -9.00
CA ILE A 48 4.15 6.65 -9.14
C ILE A 48 4.95 7.70 -8.36
N ALA A 49 5.36 7.38 -7.12
CA ALA A 49 6.14 8.28 -6.30
C ALA A 49 7.54 8.53 -6.86
N TRP A 50 8.20 7.49 -7.36
CA TRP A 50 9.49 7.61 -8.04
C TRP A 50 9.38 8.51 -9.28
N GLU A 51 8.37 8.28 -10.12
CA GLU A 51 8.17 9.08 -11.33
C GLU A 51 7.80 10.53 -10.99
N HIS A 52 6.97 10.76 -9.97
CA HIS A 52 6.65 12.12 -9.50
C HIS A 52 7.90 12.87 -9.01
N ALA A 53 8.76 12.22 -8.23
CA ALA A 53 10.03 12.81 -7.79
C ALA A 53 10.94 13.15 -8.98
N ARG A 54 10.99 12.27 -9.98
CA ARG A 54 11.84 12.41 -11.18
C ARG A 54 11.33 13.50 -12.14
N ALA A 55 10.03 13.48 -12.47
CA ALA A 55 9.44 14.34 -13.49
C ALA A 55 9.09 15.74 -12.97
N SER A 56 8.65 15.86 -11.72
CA SER A 56 8.24 17.14 -11.12
C SER A 56 9.35 17.83 -10.33
N GLY A 57 10.52 17.17 -10.16
CA GLY A 57 11.61 17.67 -9.31
C GLY A 57 11.25 17.72 -7.82
N ALA A 58 10.18 17.03 -7.41
CA ALA A 58 9.72 17.01 -6.02
C ALA A 58 10.77 16.34 -5.12
N PRO A 59 10.96 16.81 -3.86
CA PRO A 59 11.82 16.13 -2.91
C PRO A 59 11.39 14.67 -2.69
N ARG A 60 12.35 13.75 -2.68
CA ARG A 60 12.08 12.30 -2.51
C ARG A 60 11.23 11.99 -1.27
N HIS A 61 11.48 12.69 -0.16
CA HIS A 61 10.71 12.51 1.07
C HIS A 61 9.24 12.94 0.91
N THR A 62 8.97 13.99 0.13
CA THR A 62 7.60 14.44 -0.18
C THR A 62 6.86 13.42 -1.03
N ALA A 63 7.51 12.89 -2.07
CA ALA A 63 6.92 11.84 -2.91
C ALA A 63 6.64 10.56 -2.11
N LEU A 64 7.55 10.15 -1.22
CA LEU A 64 7.35 9.02 -0.31
C LEU A 64 6.19 9.27 0.67
N ALA A 65 6.08 10.47 1.24
CA ALA A 65 4.98 10.82 2.14
C ALA A 65 3.62 10.73 1.42
N LEU A 66 3.55 11.17 0.16
CA LEU A 66 2.35 11.01 -0.67
C LEU A 66 2.06 9.54 -0.99
N CYS A 67 3.08 8.74 -1.32
CA CYS A 67 2.95 7.29 -1.53
C CYS A 67 2.28 6.61 -0.34
N LEU A 68 2.83 6.81 0.87
CA LEU A 68 2.34 6.19 2.09
C LEU A 68 0.93 6.67 2.44
N ARG A 69 0.66 7.97 2.30
CA ARG A 69 -0.68 8.53 2.54
C ARG A 69 -1.71 7.96 1.58
N SER A 70 -1.36 7.82 0.30
CA SER A 70 -2.25 7.23 -0.71
C SER A 70 -2.49 5.76 -0.42
N LEU A 71 -1.42 4.99 -0.16
CA LEU A 71 -1.53 3.56 0.17
C LEU A 71 -2.44 3.34 1.37
N ALA A 72 -2.18 4.03 2.49
CA ALA A 72 -2.95 3.89 3.72
C ALA A 72 -4.45 4.18 3.51
N LYS A 73 -4.78 5.14 2.65
CA LYS A 73 -6.19 5.44 2.31
C LYS A 73 -6.82 4.40 1.39
N SER A 74 -6.04 3.88 0.44
CA SER A 74 -6.53 2.92 -0.54
C SER A 74 -6.82 1.55 0.06
N ILE A 75 -6.09 1.16 1.10
CA ILE A 75 -6.23 -0.16 1.74
C ILE A 75 -7.06 -0.12 3.02
N ALA A 76 -7.48 1.05 3.47
CA ALA A 76 -8.29 1.16 4.68
C ALA A 76 -9.66 0.52 4.48
N PRO A 77 -10.22 -0.16 5.50
CA PRO A 77 -11.59 -0.65 5.44
C PRO A 77 -12.59 0.46 5.07
N PRO A 78 -13.69 0.12 4.38
CA PRO A 78 -14.72 1.10 4.07
C PRO A 78 -15.20 1.78 5.35
N ALA A 79 -15.39 3.10 5.28
CA ALA A 79 -15.95 3.87 6.39
C ALA A 79 -17.32 3.27 6.74
N GLN A 80 -17.47 2.82 7.99
CA GLN A 80 -18.73 2.25 8.45
C GLN A 80 -19.85 3.28 8.25
N PRO A 81 -20.92 2.95 7.51
CA PRO A 81 -22.07 3.84 7.35
C PRO A 81 -22.80 3.96 8.70
N GLY A 82 -22.37 4.91 9.53
CA GLY A 82 -22.93 5.15 10.86
C GLY A 82 -22.18 6.12 11.76
N SER A 83 -20.92 6.47 11.45
CA SER A 83 -20.09 7.33 12.31
C SER A 83 -20.27 8.85 12.13
N SER A 84 -21.14 9.30 11.21
CA SER A 84 -21.39 10.75 10.96
C SER A 84 -22.59 11.33 11.73
N LEU A 85 -23.24 10.57 12.63
CA LEU A 85 -24.33 11.08 13.46
C LEU A 85 -23.86 11.31 14.90
N VAL A 86 -23.04 12.33 15.16
CA VAL A 86 -23.03 13.18 16.39
C VAL A 86 -22.10 14.36 16.12
N ARG A 87 -22.66 15.49 15.68
CA ARG A 87 -22.18 16.85 15.97
C ARG A 87 -23.39 17.76 15.93
N GLU A 88 -24.10 17.79 17.06
CA GLU A 88 -25.00 18.90 17.42
C GLU A 88 -24.19 20.05 18.03
#